data_AF-A0A7J9BK06-F1
#
_entry.id   AF-A0A7J9BK06-F1
#
_cell.length_a   1.000
_cell.length_b   1.000
_cell.length_c   1.000
_cell.angle_alpha   90.00
_cell.angle_beta   90.00
_cell.angle_gamma   90.00
#
_symmetry.space_group_name_H-M   'P 1'
#
loop_
_entity.id
_entity.type
_entity.pdbx_description
1 polymer ?
#
loop_
_entity_poly.entity_id
_entity_poly.type
_entity_poly.pdbx_seq_one_letter_code
_entity_poly.pdbx_strand_id
1 'polypeptide(L)'
;MENKAIGLDKGWDYMQKGITKLKRILEGLPEPPFTSEEYMMLYTTIYNMCTQKPPHDHSQQLYDKYREAFEEYITSTVLPSLREKHDEFMLRELVQRWANHKVMVRWLSRFFHYLDRYFIARRSLPTLNEVGLTCFRDLVCY
;
A
#
# COMPACT_ATOMS: atom_id res chain seq x y z
N MET A 1 -15.52 -17.24 -19.31
CA MET A 1 -14.36 -17.85 -18.61
C MET A 1 -14.76 -17.98 -17.15
N GLU A 2 -14.78 -19.19 -16.60
CA GLU A 2 -14.95 -19.38 -15.16
C GLU A 2 -13.79 -18.70 -14.44
N ASN A 3 -14.05 -17.58 -13.76
CA ASN A 3 -13.06 -16.96 -12.88
C ASN A 3 -12.87 -17.87 -11.67
N LYS A 4 -11.82 -18.70 -11.71
CA LYS A 4 -11.36 -19.46 -10.55
C LYS A 4 -11.04 -18.45 -9.43
N ALA A 5 -11.59 -18.68 -8.24
CA ALA A 5 -11.32 -17.83 -7.09
C ALA A 5 -9.80 -17.73 -6.83
N ILE A 6 -9.30 -16.51 -6.68
CA ILE A 6 -7.93 -16.21 -6.27
C ILE A 6 -7.91 -16.31 -4.75
N GLY A 7 -7.15 -17.27 -4.23
CA GLY A 7 -6.90 -17.36 -2.79
C GLY A 7 -6.08 -16.17 -2.29
N LEU A 8 -6.34 -15.75 -1.06
CA LEU A 8 -5.71 -14.59 -0.42
C LEU A 8 -4.19 -14.58 -0.60
N ASP A 9 -3.51 -15.68 -0.25
CA ASP A 9 -2.03 -15.75 -0.28
C ASP A 9 -1.48 -15.54 -1.70
N LYS A 10 -2.12 -16.16 -2.70
CA LYS A 10 -1.69 -16.05 -4.10
C LYS A 10 -1.89 -14.62 -4.62
N GLY A 11 -3.03 -14.02 -4.33
CA GLY A 11 -3.32 -12.65 -4.74
C GLY A 11 -2.41 -11.65 -4.02
N TRP A 12 -2.18 -11.86 -2.73
CA TRP A 12 -1.30 -11.01 -1.92
C TRP A 12 0.16 -11.12 -2.34
N ASP A 13 0.69 -12.31 -2.66
CA ASP A 13 2.05 -12.49 -3.20
C ASP A 13 2.27 -11.65 -4.47
N TYR A 14 1.26 -11.60 -5.35
CA TYR A 14 1.31 -10.75 -6.53
C TYR A 14 1.31 -9.26 -6.17
N MET A 15 0.43 -8.83 -5.26
CA MET A 15 0.38 -7.46 -4.78
C MET A 15 1.70 -7.04 -4.12
N GLN A 16 2.32 -7.93 -3.35
CA GLN A 16 3.56 -7.69 -2.64
C GLN A 16 4.73 -7.44 -3.61
N LYS A 17 4.75 -8.07 -4.79
CA LYS A 17 5.72 -7.76 -5.86
C LYS A 17 5.56 -6.32 -6.36
N GLY A 18 4.32 -5.89 -6.59
CA GLY A 18 4.01 -4.50 -6.94
C GLY A 18 4.40 -3.51 -5.84
N ILE A 19 4.06 -3.81 -4.59
CA ILE A 19 4.43 -2.98 -3.43
C ILE A 19 5.96 -2.90 -3.30
N THR A 20 6.67 -4.02 -3.46
CA THR A 20 8.15 -4.07 -3.42
C THR A 20 8.77 -3.22 -4.52
N LYS A 21 8.25 -3.32 -5.75
CA LYS A 21 8.67 -2.46 -6.87
C LYS A 21 8.49 -0.97 -6.52
N LEU A 22 7.34 -0.60 -5.95
CA LEU A 22 7.09 0.77 -5.52
C LEU A 22 8.06 1.22 -4.41
N LYS A 23 8.31 0.39 -3.39
CA LYS A 23 9.31 0.67 -2.35
C LYS A 23 10.67 0.95 -2.98
N ARG A 24 11.13 0.12 -3.92
CA ARG A 24 12.41 0.31 -4.63
C ARG A 24 12.49 1.64 -5.38
N ILE A 25 11.43 2.02 -6.10
CA ILE A 25 11.34 3.32 -6.79
C ILE A 25 11.45 4.49 -5.79
N LEU A 26 10.75 4.41 -4.66
CA LEU A 26 10.77 5.45 -3.63
C LEU A 26 12.13 5.59 -2.95
N GLU A 27 12.85 4.47 -2.78
CA GLU A 27 14.21 4.44 -2.25
C GLU A 27 15.28 4.82 -3.30
N GLY A 28 14.88 5.22 -4.52
CA GLY A 28 15.81 5.61 -5.57
C GLY A 28 16.68 4.47 -6.10
N LEU A 29 16.27 3.21 -5.87
CA LEU A 29 16.97 2.03 -6.39
C LEU A 29 16.70 1.88 -7.89
N PRO A 30 17.61 1.21 -8.65
CA PRO A 30 17.39 0.93 -10.06
C PRO A 30 16.14 0.07 -10.24
N GLU A 31 15.06 0.70 -10.68
CA GLU A 31 13.76 0.08 -10.92
C GLU A 31 12.99 0.89 -11.98
N PRO A 32 12.52 0.27 -13.08
CA PRO A 32 11.69 0.97 -14.05
C PRO A 32 10.38 1.50 -13.43
N PRO A 33 9.84 2.62 -13.94
CA PRO A 33 8.50 3.07 -13.58
C PRO A 33 7.44 1.99 -13.84
N PHE A 34 6.29 2.12 -13.18
CA PHE A 34 5.14 1.28 -13.49
C PHE A 34 4.65 1.50 -14.92
N THR A 35 4.42 0.41 -15.64
CA THR A 35 3.70 0.46 -16.92
C THR A 35 2.19 0.50 -16.66
N SER A 36 1.42 0.93 -17.66
CA SER A 36 -0.05 0.87 -17.60
C SER A 36 -0.54 -0.57 -17.43
N GLU A 37 0.14 -1.55 -18.01
CA GLU A 37 -0.21 -2.96 -17.89
C GLU A 37 -0.03 -3.47 -16.45
N GLU A 38 1.12 -3.19 -15.82
CA GLU A 38 1.36 -3.55 -14.42
C GLU A 38 0.33 -2.90 -13.48
N TYR A 39 0.03 -1.62 -13.71
CA TYR A 39 -1.02 -0.91 -12.98
C TYR A 39 -2.37 -1.63 -13.11
N MET A 40 -2.77 -1.96 -14.35
CA MET A 40 -4.04 -2.61 -14.62
C MET A 40 -4.11 -4.00 -13.98
N MET A 41 -3.02 -4.75 -13.99
CA MET A 41 -2.95 -6.08 -13.37
C MET A 41 -3.05 -6.04 -11.85
N LEU A 42 -2.38 -5.09 -11.20
CA LEU A 42 -2.49 -4.89 -9.73
C LEU A 42 -3.91 -4.49 -9.34
N TYR A 43 -4.49 -3.50 -10.03
CA TYR A 43 -5.88 -3.08 -9.80
C TYR A 43 -6.86 -4.24 -10.03
N THR A 44 -6.71 -4.98 -11.14
CA THR A 44 -7.59 -6.10 -11.49
C THR A 44 -7.49 -7.24 -10.48
N THR A 45 -6.30 -7.47 -9.90
CA THR A 45 -6.10 -8.46 -8.85
C THR A 45 -6.92 -8.11 -7.60
N ILE A 46 -6.83 -6.88 -7.10
CA ILE A 46 -7.66 -6.42 -5.98
C ILE A 46 -9.15 -6.49 -6.32
N TYR A 47 -9.53 -5.99 -7.49
CA TYR A 47 -10.92 -6.03 -7.95
C TYR A 47 -11.49 -7.46 -7.93
N ASN A 48 -10.77 -8.43 -8.51
CA ASN A 48 -11.22 -9.81 -8.58
C ASN A 48 -11.34 -10.43 -7.18
N MET A 49 -10.37 -10.18 -6.30
CA MET A 49 -10.40 -10.71 -4.92
C MET A 49 -11.53 -10.10 -4.07
N CYS A 50 -11.93 -8.86 -4.34
CA CYS A 50 -13.07 -8.20 -3.67
C CYS A 50 -14.43 -8.57 -4.28
N THR A 51 -14.48 -9.02 -5.54
CA THR A 51 -15.75 -9.33 -6.24
C THR A 51 -16.06 -10.83 -6.31
N GLN A 52 -15.18 -11.66 -5.73
CA GLN A 52 -15.40 -13.09 -5.56
C GLN A 52 -16.67 -13.38 -4.75
N LYS A 53 -17.42 -14.40 -5.16
CA LYS A 53 -18.63 -14.82 -4.43
C LYS A 53 -18.26 -15.32 -3.02
N PRO A 54 -19.12 -15.08 -2.01
CA PRO A 54 -18.95 -15.69 -0.70
C PRO A 54 -18.76 -17.21 -0.81
N PRO A 55 -17.89 -17.82 0.02
CA PRO A 55 -17.14 -17.24 1.15
C PRO A 55 -15.77 -16.62 0.77
N HIS A 56 -15.49 -16.40 -0.52
CA HIS A 56 -14.17 -16.02 -1.02
C HIS A 56 -13.96 -14.51 -1.22
N ASP A 57 -14.82 -13.67 -0.65
CA ASP A 57 -14.60 -12.22 -0.61
C ASP A 57 -13.45 -11.92 0.37
N HIS A 58 -12.41 -11.26 -0.14
CA HIS A 58 -11.21 -10.93 0.63
C HIS A 58 -11.10 -9.44 0.99
N SER A 59 -12.19 -8.67 0.88
CA SER A 59 -12.15 -7.21 1.00
C SER A 59 -11.67 -6.73 2.37
N GLN A 60 -12.11 -7.39 3.46
CA GLN A 60 -11.65 -7.06 4.82
C GLN A 60 -10.16 -7.33 4.97
N GLN A 61 -9.71 -8.53 4.57
CA GLN A 61 -8.30 -8.91 4.67
C GLN A 61 -7.41 -8.00 3.83
N LEU A 62 -7.87 -7.59 2.65
CA LEU A 62 -7.14 -6.65 1.79
C LEU A 62 -7.08 -5.23 2.38
N TYR A 63 -8.12 -4.79 3.09
CA TYR A 63 -8.10 -3.54 3.84
C TYR A 63 -7.09 -3.58 4.99
N ASP A 64 -7.03 -4.68 5.72
CA ASP A 64 -6.06 -4.87 6.81
C ASP A 64 -4.63 -4.93 6.26
N LYS A 65 -4.43 -5.71 5.18
CA LYS A 65 -3.14 -5.82 4.48
C LYS A 65 -2.65 -4.49 3.88
N TYR A 66 -3.56 -3.61 3.47
CA TYR A 66 -3.21 -2.26 3.02
C TYR A 66 -2.52 -1.46 4.12
N ARG A 67 -3.04 -1.52 5.36
CA ARG A 67 -2.42 -0.90 6.53
C ARG A 67 -1.05 -1.52 6.83
N GLU A 68 -0.99 -2.85 6.91
CA GLU A 68 0.23 -3.60 7.19
C GLU A 68 1.38 -3.23 6.24
N ALA A 69 1.08 -3.01 4.94
CA ALA A 69 2.09 -2.62 3.96
C ALA A 69 2.79 -1.28 4.29
N PHE A 70 2.08 -0.32 4.89
CA PHE A 70 2.68 0.92 5.37
C PHE A 70 3.46 0.72 6.65
N GLU A 71 2.89 -0.01 7.61
CA GLU A 71 3.54 -0.28 8.90
C GLU A 71 4.87 -1.01 8.69
N GLU A 72 4.92 -1.99 7.79
CA GLU A 72 6.14 -2.71 7.40
C GLU A 72 7.16 -1.76 6.76
N TYR A 73 6.75 -0.91 5.81
CA TYR A 73 7.67 0.06 5.19
C TYR A 73 8.24 1.05 6.20
N ILE A 74 7.38 1.59 7.06
CA ILE A 74 7.78 2.57 8.06
C ILE A 74 8.76 1.96 9.05
N THR A 75 8.43 0.79 9.60
CA THR A 75 9.25 0.12 10.62
C THR A 75 10.58 -0.40 10.09
N SER A 76 10.60 -0.96 8.87
CA SER A 76 11.80 -1.56 8.28
C SER A 76 12.73 -0.58 7.60
N THR A 77 12.21 0.56 7.10
CA THR A 77 12.97 1.47 6.24
C THR A 77 12.98 2.90 6.77
N VAL A 78 11.81 3.48 7.06
CA VAL A 78 11.71 4.89 7.47
C VAL A 78 12.33 5.12 8.84
N LEU A 79 11.91 4.37 9.87
CA LEU A 79 12.38 4.58 11.23
C LEU A 79 13.90 4.38 11.38
N PRO A 80 14.53 3.32 10.82
CA PRO A 80 15.99 3.20 10.83
C PRO A 80 16.68 4.39 10.17
N SER A 81 16.21 4.82 8.99
CA SER A 81 16.85 5.92 8.25
C SER A 81 16.85 7.27 8.98
N LEU A 82 15.85 7.47 9.85
CA LEU A 82 15.73 8.65 10.71
C LEU A 82 16.61 8.52 11.96
N ARG A 83 16.63 7.34 12.60
CA ARG A 83 17.43 7.08 13.82
C ARG A 83 18.94 7.20 13.58
N GLU A 84 19.39 6.90 12.36
CA GLU A 84 20.80 7.00 11.97
C GLU A 84 21.27 8.43 11.70
N LYS A 85 20.37 9.41 11.67
CA LYS A 85 20.67 10.81 11.38
C LYS A 85 20.36 11.70 12.58
N HIS A 86 21.03 12.85 12.64
CA HIS A 86 20.85 13.83 13.72
C HIS A 86 20.64 15.25 13.18
N ASP A 87 20.09 16.11 14.03
CA ASP A 87 19.88 17.54 13.79
C ASP A 87 19.24 17.83 12.41
N GLU A 88 19.85 18.72 11.64
CA GLU A 88 19.34 19.13 10.33
C GLU A 88 19.27 17.97 9.33
N PHE A 89 20.20 17.02 9.38
CA PHE A 89 20.20 15.87 8.47
C PHE A 89 19.01 14.94 8.74
N MET A 90 18.63 14.77 10.01
CA MET A 90 17.43 14.04 10.39
C MET A 90 16.17 14.75 9.89
N LEU A 91 16.10 16.08 10.05
CA LEU A 91 14.96 16.86 9.56
C LEU A 91 14.80 16.77 8.03
N ARG A 92 15.91 16.88 7.28
CA ARG A 92 15.91 16.72 5.82
C ARG A 92 15.44 15.32 5.41
N GLU A 93 15.91 14.29 6.12
CA GLU A 93 15.46 12.92 5.90
C GLU A 93 13.95 12.78 6.18
N LEU A 94 13.44 13.33 7.28
CA LEU A 94 12.02 13.29 7.61
C LEU A 94 11.16 13.90 6.51
N VAL A 95 11.56 15.05 5.96
CA VAL A 95 10.86 15.68 4.83
C VAL A 95 10.86 14.77 3.60
N GLN A 96 12.00 14.15 3.28
CA GLN A 96 12.10 13.21 2.15
C GLN A 96 11.22 11.97 2.38
N ARG A 97 11.25 11.38 3.57
CA ARG A 97 10.45 10.21 3.94
C ARG A 97 8.96 10.50 3.87
N TRP A 98 8.52 11.67 4.33
CA TRP A 98 7.14 12.10 4.18
C TRP A 98 6.73 12.31 2.72
N ALA A 99 7.61 12.88 1.90
CA ALA A 99 7.36 13.03 0.47
C ALA A 99 7.17 11.66 -0.22
N ASN A 100 8.06 10.70 0.06
CA ASN A 100 7.97 9.32 -0.43
C ASN A 100 6.69 8.63 0.05
N HIS A 101 6.35 8.78 1.34
CA HIS A 101 5.16 8.20 1.93
C HIS A 101 3.88 8.69 1.24
N LYS A 102 3.75 9.99 0.96
CA LYS A 102 2.62 10.53 0.19
C LYS A 102 2.50 9.92 -1.21
N VAL A 103 3.63 9.66 -1.88
CA VAL A 103 3.63 8.98 -3.18
C VAL A 103 3.17 7.53 -3.03
N MET A 104 3.64 6.82 -1.99
CA MET A 104 3.18 5.47 -1.68
C MET A 104 1.67 5.41 -1.43
N VAL A 105 1.13 6.33 -0.61
CA VAL A 105 -0.31 6.45 -0.35
C VAL A 105 -1.10 6.65 -1.65
N ARG A 106 -0.64 7.53 -2.55
CA ARG A 106 -1.30 7.76 -3.84
C ARG A 106 -1.34 6.49 -4.70
N TRP A 107 -0.24 5.76 -4.82
CA TRP A 107 -0.18 4.56 -5.64
C TRP A 107 -0.99 3.41 -5.05
N LEU A 108 -0.82 3.10 -3.76
CA LEU A 108 -1.58 2.02 -3.14
C LEU A 108 -3.08 2.35 -3.12
N SER A 109 -3.49 3.59 -2.86
CA SER A 109 -4.92 3.94 -2.91
C SER A 109 -5.52 3.74 -4.31
N ARG A 110 -4.72 3.88 -5.38
CA ARG A 110 -5.17 3.57 -6.75
C ARG A 110 -5.29 2.07 -6.99
N PHE A 111 -4.31 1.28 -6.57
CA PHE A 111 -4.38 -0.18 -6.71
C PHE A 111 -5.56 -0.77 -5.94
N PHE A 112 -5.84 -0.23 -4.75
CA PHE A 112 -6.89 -0.72 -3.85
C PHE A 112 -8.22 0.06 -4.00
N HIS A 113 -8.37 0.92 -5.00
CA HIS A 113 -9.48 1.89 -5.12
C HIS A 113 -10.88 1.26 -5.04
N TYR A 114 -11.03 -0.01 -5.43
CA TYR A 114 -12.29 -0.73 -5.27
C TYR A 114 -12.79 -0.74 -3.81
N LEU A 115 -11.88 -0.89 -2.85
CA LEU A 115 -12.23 -0.91 -1.42
C LEU A 115 -12.87 0.41 -0.99
N ASP A 116 -12.28 1.57 -1.34
CA ASP A 116 -12.85 2.89 -1.05
C ASP A 116 -14.27 3.01 -1.58
N ARG A 117 -14.46 2.62 -2.84
CA ARG A 117 -15.73 2.81 -3.55
C ARG A 117 -16.86 1.92 -3.01
N TYR A 118 -16.56 0.70 -2.60
CA TYR A 118 -17.60 -0.29 -2.28
C TYR A 118 -17.51 -0.86 -0.87
N PHE A 119 -16.34 -1.33 -0.44
CA PHE A 119 -16.21 -1.99 0.86
C PHE A 119 -16.25 -1.00 2.03
N ILE A 120 -15.41 0.03 1.96
CA ILE A 120 -15.25 1.09 2.97
C ILE A 120 -16.53 1.92 3.04
N ALA A 121 -17.03 2.38 1.89
CA ALA A 121 -18.25 3.19 1.82
C ALA A 121 -19.47 2.51 2.46
N ARG A 122 -19.62 1.19 2.32
CA ARG A 122 -20.72 0.42 2.92
C ARG A 122 -20.59 0.22 4.43
N ARG A 123 -19.37 0.29 4.97
CA ARG A 123 -19.06 0.00 6.37
C ARG A 123 -18.71 1.24 7.19
N SER A 124 -18.66 2.42 6.55
CA SER A 124 -18.24 3.67 7.17
C SER A 124 -16.86 3.58 7.84
N LEU A 125 -15.95 2.82 7.22
CA LEU A 125 -14.56 2.73 7.67
C LEU A 125 -13.76 3.97 7.21
N PRO A 126 -12.60 4.25 7.84
CA PRO A 126 -11.66 5.23 7.31
C PRO A 126 -11.22 4.87 5.89
N THR A 127 -11.15 5.89 5.03
CA THR A 127 -10.71 5.75 3.63
C THR A 127 -9.26 5.28 3.55
N LEU A 128 -8.86 4.69 2.43
CA LEU A 128 -7.48 4.27 2.20
C LEU A 128 -6.51 5.44 2.36
N ASN A 129 -6.88 6.63 1.86
CA ASN A 129 -6.06 7.82 2.01
C ASN A 129 -5.86 8.22 3.47
N GLU A 130 -6.94 8.23 4.27
CA GLU A 130 -6.87 8.51 5.70
C GLU A 130 -5.99 7.48 6.43
N VAL A 131 -6.24 6.18 6.21
CA VAL A 131 -5.43 5.11 6.81
C VAL A 131 -3.95 5.31 6.47
N GLY A 132 -3.63 5.46 5.19
CA GLY A 132 -2.26 5.64 4.72
C GLY A 132 -1.56 6.84 5.36
N LEU A 133 -2.23 7.99 5.46
CA LEU A 133 -1.66 9.19 6.09
C LEU A 133 -1.50 9.03 7.61
N THR A 134 -2.48 8.42 8.28
CA THR A 134 -2.43 8.19 9.73
C THR A 134 -1.31 7.23 10.14
N CYS A 135 -1.00 6.19 9.35
CA CYS A 135 0.09 5.27 9.68
C CYS A 135 1.44 5.98 9.87
N PHE A 136 1.78 6.96 9.02
CA PHE A 136 3.04 7.71 9.17
C PHE A 136 3.02 8.59 10.42
N ARG A 137 1.93 9.31 10.64
CA ARG A 137 1.77 10.16 11.83
C ARG A 137 1.94 9.33 13.10
N ASP A 138 1.25 8.21 13.19
CA ASP A 138 1.16 7.40 14.41
C ASP A 138 2.46 6.65 14.72
N LEU A 139 3.26 6.31 13.71
CA LEU A 139 4.52 5.57 13.90
C LEU A 139 5.79 6.43 13.90
N VAL A 140 5.74 7.64 13.34
CA VAL A 140 6.92 8.50 13.16
C VAL A 140 6.84 9.77 14.02
N CYS A 141 5.64 10.32 14.24
CA CYS A 141 5.48 11.60 14.94
C CYS A 141 5.06 11.45 16.41
N TYR A 142 4.74 10.23 16.85
CA TYR A 142 4.40 9.86 18.23
C TYR A 142 5.27 8.70 18.69
#